data_AF-A0A7L0ZP87-F1
#
_entry.id   AF-A0A7L0ZP87-F1
#
_cell.length_a   1.000
_cell.length_b   1.000
_cell.length_c   1.000
_cell.angle_alpha   90.00
_cell.angle_beta   90.00
_cell.angle_gamma   90.00
#
_symmetry.space_group_name_H-M   'P 1'
#
loop_
_entity.id
_entity.type
_entity.pdbx_description
1 polymer ?
#
loop_
_entity_poly.entity_id
_entity_poly.type
_entity_poly.pdbx_seq_one_letter_code
_entity_poly.pdbx_strand_id
1 'polypeptide(L)'
;MLRSSQPLTGPNRRRCREDETLLGTILDEGERAFIIDTRSAQAAKQARMTGGGTEPKSSYPQWRRLHRPLERGRPLQESFAKLVEACSDPSLSMDRWLGRLESSRWLSHVKAALSTACLAAQCMDREEGKVLVHGAEGTDTTLLVTALAQVILDPSCRTLAGFQGLLEREWIQAGHPFHLRCAHSAYSHARLKQEAPLFLLFLDCVWQLSRQFPFSLEFGEQLLLSLFDNAYASAYGTFLCNNEKERSLCKVKESTHSLWAWLNRPEEQQKLLNPLYSHNALVIWPSVEPQSIQLWQGLFLRWVRPSQHLDEAWAEIQRLVEEN
;
A
#
# COMPACT_ATOMS: atom_id res chain seq x y z
N MET A 1 -2.74 -6.80 -14.89
CA MET A 1 -1.68 -6.99 -13.87
C MET A 1 -1.91 -8.30 -13.15
N LEU A 2 -0.85 -9.02 -12.82
CA LEU A 2 -0.87 -10.29 -12.08
C LEU A 2 -0.08 -10.14 -10.78
N ARG A 3 -0.36 -11.02 -9.82
CA ARG A 3 0.39 -11.12 -8.56
C ARG A 3 0.60 -12.58 -8.16
N SER A 4 1.73 -12.85 -7.52
CA SER A 4 2.03 -14.18 -6.98
C SER A 4 3.01 -14.11 -5.80
N SER A 5 3.24 -15.26 -5.16
CA SER A 5 4.47 -15.49 -4.39
C SER A 5 5.65 -15.76 -5.33
N GLN A 6 6.86 -15.86 -4.76
CA GLN A 6 8.03 -16.31 -5.50
C GLN A 6 7.85 -17.74 -6.07
N PRO A 7 8.55 -18.09 -7.16
CA PRO A 7 8.61 -19.45 -7.67
C PRO A 7 9.51 -20.33 -6.78
N LEU A 8 9.22 -21.64 -6.74
CA LEU A 8 9.96 -22.62 -5.94
C LEU A 8 11.09 -23.30 -6.74
N THR A 9 11.99 -22.51 -7.30
CA THR A 9 13.09 -23.04 -8.14
C THR A 9 14.19 -23.71 -7.30
N GLY A 10 14.43 -23.22 -6.09
CA GLY A 10 15.41 -23.75 -5.16
C GLY A 10 16.87 -23.71 -5.68
N PRO A 11 17.82 -24.32 -4.94
CA PRO A 11 19.23 -24.31 -5.32
C PRO A 11 19.49 -25.05 -6.64
N ASN A 12 18.67 -26.05 -6.96
CA ASN A 12 18.79 -26.90 -8.14
C ASN A 12 18.12 -26.32 -9.39
N ARG A 13 17.56 -25.09 -9.33
CA ARG A 13 16.86 -24.44 -10.44
C ARG A 13 15.76 -25.32 -11.06
N ARG A 14 14.97 -25.95 -10.20
CA ARG A 14 13.80 -26.74 -10.59
C ARG A 14 12.87 -25.87 -11.44
N ARG A 15 12.28 -26.51 -12.44
CA ARG A 15 11.34 -25.90 -13.38
C ARG A 15 9.95 -26.49 -13.14
N CYS A 16 8.93 -25.71 -13.45
CA CYS A 16 7.53 -26.13 -13.41
C CYS A 16 6.94 -25.84 -14.80
N ARG A 17 6.60 -26.88 -15.56
CA ARG A 17 6.12 -26.71 -16.94
C ARG A 17 4.74 -26.06 -16.95
N GLU A 18 3.93 -26.36 -15.95
CA GLU A 18 2.59 -25.84 -15.76
C GLU A 18 2.64 -24.33 -15.47
N ASP A 19 3.60 -23.87 -14.66
CA ASP A 19 3.83 -22.44 -14.39
C ASP A 19 4.35 -21.70 -15.63
N GLU A 20 5.31 -22.29 -16.35
CA GLU A 20 5.80 -21.77 -17.63
C GLU A 20 4.66 -21.67 -18.66
N THR A 21 3.79 -22.69 -18.73
CA THR A 21 2.62 -22.70 -19.62
C THR A 21 1.63 -21.63 -19.20
N LEU A 22 1.30 -21.52 -17.90
CA LEU A 22 0.39 -20.52 -17.38
C LEU A 22 0.84 -19.11 -17.74
N LEU A 23 2.10 -18.76 -17.46
CA LEU A 23 2.62 -17.44 -17.82
C LEU A 23 2.78 -17.25 -19.33
N GLY A 24 2.92 -18.33 -20.10
CA GLY A 24 2.91 -18.29 -21.57
C GLY A 24 1.52 -17.99 -22.14
N THR A 25 0.45 -18.54 -21.56
CA THR A 25 -0.94 -18.37 -22.07
C THR A 25 -1.48 -16.95 -21.95
N ILE A 26 -0.84 -16.10 -21.14
CA ILE A 26 -1.26 -14.71 -20.92
C ILE A 26 -0.67 -13.78 -21.99
N LEU A 27 0.32 -14.25 -22.75
CA LEU A 27 1.05 -13.47 -23.73
C LEU A 27 0.62 -13.83 -25.15
N ASP A 28 0.27 -12.81 -25.92
CA ASP A 28 0.13 -12.92 -27.37
C ASP A 28 1.49 -12.80 -28.07
N GLU A 29 1.54 -13.17 -29.36
CA GLU A 29 2.77 -13.06 -30.15
C GLU A 29 3.29 -11.61 -30.20
N GLY A 30 4.54 -11.41 -29.77
CA GLY A 30 5.19 -10.09 -29.79
C GLY A 30 4.92 -9.21 -28.56
N GLU A 31 4.07 -9.63 -27.62
CA GLU A 31 3.83 -8.88 -26.39
C GLU A 31 5.03 -8.87 -25.45
N ARG A 32 5.24 -7.74 -24.77
CA ARG A 32 6.28 -7.59 -23.75
C ARG A 32 5.71 -7.96 -22.38
N ALA A 33 6.48 -8.70 -21.60
CA ALA A 33 6.09 -9.07 -20.25
C ALA A 33 7.16 -8.69 -19.23
N PHE A 34 6.73 -8.24 -18.06
CA PHE A 34 7.61 -7.78 -16.99
C PHE A 34 7.33 -8.52 -15.70
N ILE A 35 8.40 -8.90 -14.99
CA ILE A 35 8.33 -9.44 -13.64
C ILE A 35 8.95 -8.42 -12.70
N ILE A 36 8.16 -7.82 -11.81
CA ILE A 36 8.65 -6.91 -10.78
C ILE A 36 8.86 -7.72 -9.50
N ASP A 37 10.12 -8.03 -9.19
CA ASP A 37 10.51 -8.68 -7.94
C ASP A 37 10.79 -7.59 -6.90
N THR A 38 9.95 -7.54 -5.87
CA THR A 38 10.01 -6.52 -4.81
C THR A 38 11.11 -6.77 -3.77
N ARG A 39 11.89 -7.85 -3.90
CA ARG A 39 12.98 -8.19 -2.98
C ARG A 39 14.31 -7.60 -3.44
N SER A 40 15.21 -7.41 -2.49
CA SER A 40 16.62 -7.17 -2.82
C SER A 40 17.24 -8.38 -3.53
N ALA A 41 18.26 -8.12 -4.36
CA ALA A 41 18.99 -9.20 -5.02
C ALA A 41 19.58 -10.21 -4.02
N GLN A 42 19.98 -9.74 -2.84
CA GLN A 42 20.46 -10.59 -1.75
C GLN A 42 19.35 -11.47 -1.18
N ALA A 43 18.17 -10.90 -0.89
CA ALA A 43 17.03 -11.64 -0.37
C ALA A 43 16.53 -12.68 -1.39
N ALA A 44 16.48 -12.35 -2.68
CA ALA A 44 16.13 -13.30 -3.74
C ALA A 44 17.15 -14.44 -3.84
N LYS A 45 18.45 -14.15 -3.70
CA LYS A 45 19.52 -15.17 -3.66
C LYS A 45 19.40 -16.08 -2.44
N GLN A 46 19.10 -15.52 -1.26
CA GLN A 46 18.88 -16.29 -0.04
C GLN A 46 17.64 -17.18 -0.15
N ALA A 47 16.55 -16.65 -0.68
CA ALA A 47 15.31 -17.41 -0.88
C ALA A 47 15.52 -18.61 -1.81
N ARG A 48 16.39 -18.48 -2.82
CA ARG A 48 16.82 -19.60 -3.66
C ARG A 48 17.48 -20.73 -2.86
N MET A 49 18.28 -20.40 -1.85
CA MET A 49 18.93 -21.40 -1.00
C MET A 49 17.94 -22.13 -0.10
N THR A 50 16.82 -21.50 0.25
CA THR A 50 15.76 -22.06 1.11
C THR A 50 14.57 -22.62 0.33
N GLY A 51 14.72 -22.88 -0.98
CA GLY A 51 13.72 -23.54 -1.81
C GLY A 51 12.83 -22.62 -2.66
N GLY A 52 12.85 -21.31 -2.41
CA GLY A 52 12.23 -20.28 -3.27
C GLY A 52 13.10 -19.93 -4.47
N GLY A 53 13.00 -18.71 -5.00
CA GLY A 53 13.87 -18.24 -6.08
C GLY A 53 13.25 -17.20 -7.00
N THR A 54 13.68 -17.21 -8.27
CA THR A 54 13.25 -16.30 -9.34
C THR A 54 13.13 -17.05 -10.67
N GLU A 55 12.43 -16.45 -11.63
CA GLU A 55 12.13 -16.97 -12.96
C GLU A 55 13.34 -16.83 -13.89
N PRO A 56 14.09 -17.90 -14.23
CA PRO A 56 15.27 -17.76 -15.07
C PRO A 56 14.87 -17.41 -16.52
N LYS A 57 15.62 -16.49 -17.16
CA LYS A 57 15.37 -16.06 -18.55
C LYS A 57 15.36 -17.23 -19.56
N SER A 58 16.07 -18.32 -19.26
CA SER A 58 16.08 -19.54 -20.09
C SER A 58 14.73 -20.27 -20.09
N SER A 59 13.94 -20.13 -19.03
CA SER A 59 12.62 -20.77 -18.88
C SER A 59 11.48 -19.80 -19.22
N TYR A 60 11.68 -18.50 -18.99
CA TYR A 60 10.69 -17.45 -19.23
C TYR A 60 11.26 -16.38 -20.18
N PRO A 61 11.47 -16.71 -21.47
CA PRO A 61 12.23 -15.85 -22.39
C PRO A 61 11.55 -14.51 -22.70
N GLN A 62 10.21 -14.46 -22.70
CA GLN A 62 9.42 -13.24 -22.95
C GLN A 62 9.28 -12.36 -21.70
N TRP A 63 9.61 -12.88 -20.51
CA TRP A 63 9.44 -12.18 -19.26
C TRP A 63 10.74 -11.49 -18.82
N ARG A 64 10.75 -10.16 -18.88
CA ARG A 64 11.86 -9.34 -18.40
C ARG A 64 11.71 -9.07 -16.91
N ARG A 65 12.62 -9.62 -16.09
CA ARG A 65 12.64 -9.33 -14.65
C ARG A 65 13.29 -7.98 -14.33
N LEU A 66 12.61 -7.20 -13.49
CA LEU A 66 13.03 -5.93 -12.92
C LEU A 66 13.08 -6.07 -11.39
N HIS A 67 14.22 -5.75 -10.79
CA HIS A 67 14.36 -5.76 -9.32
C HIS A 67 14.04 -4.37 -8.75
N ARG A 68 13.11 -4.33 -7.79
CA ARG A 68 12.69 -3.11 -7.09
C ARG A 68 12.57 -3.39 -5.59
N PRO A 69 13.69 -3.35 -4.85
CA PRO A 69 13.69 -3.70 -3.43
C PRO A 69 12.79 -2.77 -2.63
N LEU A 70 11.84 -3.36 -1.90
CA LEU A 70 11.00 -2.68 -0.92
C LEU A 70 11.28 -3.27 0.47
N GLU A 71 11.42 -2.38 1.45
CA GLU A 71 11.65 -2.76 2.85
C GLU A 71 10.37 -3.38 3.44
N ARG A 72 10.54 -4.36 4.33
CA ARG A 72 9.41 -5.07 4.97
C ARG A 72 9.80 -5.65 6.32
N GLY A 73 8.81 -6.09 7.10
CA GLY A 73 9.05 -6.74 8.37
C GLY A 73 9.69 -5.80 9.39
N ARG A 74 10.61 -6.33 10.19
CA ARG A 74 11.25 -5.62 11.30
C ARG A 74 11.94 -4.30 10.92
N PRO A 75 12.78 -4.20 9.86
CA PRO A 75 13.40 -2.93 9.50
C PRO A 75 12.39 -1.81 9.20
N LEU A 76 11.28 -2.14 8.53
CA LEU A 76 10.23 -1.16 8.25
C LEU A 76 9.44 -0.77 9.52
N GLN A 77 9.23 -1.71 10.44
CA GLN A 77 8.64 -1.42 11.74
C GLN A 77 9.55 -0.50 12.60
N GLU A 78 10.86 -0.72 12.57
CA GLU A 78 11.84 0.15 13.23
C GLU A 78 11.88 1.55 12.59
N SER A 79 11.73 1.65 11.26
CA SER A 79 11.57 2.92 10.56
C SER A 79 10.34 3.69 11.06
N PHE A 80 9.19 3.02 11.17
CA PHE A 80 7.96 3.62 11.68
C PHE A 80 8.07 4.05 13.15
N ALA A 81 8.65 3.22 14.02
CA ALA A 81 8.88 3.57 15.42
C ALA A 81 9.75 4.83 15.58
N LYS A 82 10.85 4.94 14.81
CA LYS A 82 11.71 6.13 14.79
C LYS A 82 10.97 7.39 14.32
N LEU A 83 10.13 7.26 13.29
CA LEU A 83 9.33 8.39 12.82
C LEU A 83 8.38 8.87 13.91
N VAL A 84 7.67 7.95 14.54
CA VAL A 84 6.72 8.24 15.62
C VAL A 84 7.41 8.88 16.82
N GLU A 85 8.58 8.38 17.22
CA GLU A 85 9.40 8.97 18.28
C GLU A 85 9.83 10.39 17.93
N ALA A 86 10.26 10.63 16.69
CA ALA A 86 10.59 11.98 16.23
C ALA A 86 9.36 12.89 16.36
N CYS A 87 8.22 12.47 15.80
CA CYS A 87 6.95 13.21 15.74
C CYS A 87 6.34 13.53 17.11
N SER A 88 6.67 12.76 18.15
CA SER A 88 6.07 12.92 19.48
C SER A 88 6.83 13.88 20.40
N ASP A 89 8.02 14.35 20.01
CA ASP A 89 8.87 15.22 20.84
C ASP A 89 8.84 16.69 20.35
N PRO A 90 8.01 17.57 20.94
CA PRO A 90 7.90 18.97 20.54
C PRO A 90 9.10 19.82 21.00
N SER A 91 10.02 19.27 21.80
CA SER A 91 11.18 20.00 22.34
C SER A 91 12.39 20.00 21.40
N LEU A 92 12.31 19.27 20.28
CA LEU A 92 13.40 19.15 19.32
C LEU A 92 13.69 20.48 18.62
N SER A 93 14.98 20.82 18.48
CA SER A 93 15.40 21.87 17.55
C SER A 93 15.14 21.44 16.10
N MET A 94 15.03 22.41 15.19
CA MET A 94 14.78 22.14 13.77
C MET A 94 15.80 21.17 13.15
N ASP A 95 17.10 21.34 13.41
CA ASP A 95 18.12 20.45 12.88
C ASP A 95 17.99 19.02 13.40
N ARG A 96 17.66 18.86 14.69
CA ARG A 96 17.44 17.54 15.30
C ARG A 96 16.17 16.89 14.78
N TRP A 97 15.10 17.66 14.60
CA TRP A 97 13.85 17.20 14.00
C TRP A 97 14.09 16.66 12.58
N LEU A 98 14.73 17.46 11.72
CA LEU A 98 15.03 17.05 10.33
C LEU A 98 15.97 15.85 10.30
N GLY A 99 17.01 15.83 11.14
CA GLY A 99 17.92 14.69 11.25
C GLY A 99 17.23 13.40 11.72
N ARG A 100 16.29 13.48 12.67
CA ARG A 100 15.51 12.32 13.10
C ARG A 100 14.55 11.84 12.01
N LEU A 101 13.86 12.76 11.33
CA LEU A 101 12.98 12.46 10.20
C LEU A 101 13.77 11.73 9.09
N GLU A 102 14.94 12.23 8.71
CA GLU A 102 15.82 11.58 7.73
C GLU A 102 16.26 10.19 8.22
N SER A 103 16.70 10.08 9.49
CA SER A 103 17.16 8.82 10.07
C SER A 103 16.09 7.74 10.16
N SER A 104 14.80 8.14 10.21
CA SER A 104 13.66 7.22 10.18
C SER A 104 13.55 6.50 8.84
N ARG A 105 13.98 7.12 7.73
CA ARG A 105 13.84 6.65 6.35
C ARG A 105 12.40 6.43 5.87
N TRP A 106 11.38 6.81 6.65
CA TRP A 106 9.99 6.55 6.29
C TRP A 106 9.61 7.15 4.92
N LEU A 107 9.96 8.41 4.68
CA LEU A 107 9.69 9.08 3.40
C LEU A 107 10.45 8.41 2.23
N SER A 108 11.60 7.80 2.49
CA SER A 108 12.31 7.00 1.47
C SER A 108 11.55 5.73 1.12
N HIS A 109 10.87 5.10 2.07
CA HIS A 109 10.01 3.94 1.82
C HIS A 109 8.74 4.33 1.05
N VAL A 110 8.11 5.47 1.38
CA VAL A 110 6.98 6.04 0.62
C VAL A 110 7.40 6.30 -0.83
N LYS A 111 8.53 6.99 -1.03
CA LYS A 111 9.11 7.22 -2.36
C LYS A 111 9.33 5.92 -3.12
N ALA A 112 9.93 4.90 -2.49
CA ALA A 112 10.26 3.63 -3.14
C ALA A 112 9.00 2.87 -3.56
N ALA A 113 7.96 2.86 -2.71
CA ALA A 113 6.67 2.23 -3.00
C ALA A 113 5.97 2.90 -4.19
N LEU A 114 5.82 4.23 -4.17
CA LEU A 114 5.25 5.00 -5.28
C LEU A 114 6.07 4.81 -6.57
N SER A 115 7.40 4.89 -6.50
CA SER A 115 8.27 4.69 -7.67
C SER A 115 8.08 3.30 -8.30
N THR A 116 7.89 2.28 -7.47
CA THR A 116 7.68 0.90 -7.95
C THR A 116 6.28 0.71 -8.53
N ALA A 117 5.26 1.32 -7.94
CA ALA A 117 3.90 1.34 -8.47
C ALA A 117 3.82 2.10 -9.80
N CYS A 118 4.48 3.26 -9.92
CA CYS A 118 4.59 4.00 -11.18
C CYS A 118 5.28 3.18 -12.27
N LEU A 119 6.33 2.42 -11.94
CA LEU A 119 6.94 1.51 -12.91
C LEU A 119 5.95 0.43 -13.38
N ALA A 120 5.22 -0.20 -12.45
CA ALA A 120 4.21 -1.20 -12.80
C ALA A 120 3.12 -0.60 -13.71
N ALA A 121 2.64 0.60 -13.36
CA ALA A 121 1.68 1.35 -14.16
C ALA A 121 2.24 1.70 -15.55
N GLN A 122 3.49 2.17 -15.63
CA GLN A 122 4.14 2.52 -16.89
C GLN A 122 4.28 1.33 -17.83
N CYS A 123 4.69 0.17 -17.30
CA CYS A 123 4.81 -1.04 -18.08
C CYS A 123 3.47 -1.49 -18.67
N MET A 124 2.35 -1.20 -18.01
CA MET A 124 1.01 -1.54 -18.50
C MET A 124 0.44 -0.50 -19.46
N ASP A 125 0.47 0.77 -19.07
CA ASP A 125 -0.19 1.87 -19.79
C ASP A 125 0.60 2.35 -21.01
N ARG A 126 1.94 2.43 -20.91
CA ARG A 126 2.79 3.00 -21.96
C ARG A 126 3.54 1.97 -22.80
N GLU A 127 3.87 0.84 -22.20
CA GLU A 127 4.55 -0.25 -22.91
C GLU A 127 3.59 -1.35 -23.39
N GLU A 128 2.29 -1.22 -23.08
CA GLU A 128 1.23 -2.20 -23.38
C GLU A 128 1.58 -3.63 -22.94
N GLY A 129 2.41 -3.74 -21.90
CA GLY A 129 2.97 -5.00 -21.44
C GLY A 129 2.17 -5.65 -20.32
N LYS A 130 2.28 -6.98 -20.20
CA LYS A 130 1.77 -7.70 -19.02
C LYS A 130 2.77 -7.58 -17.87
N VAL A 131 2.26 -7.37 -16.66
CA VAL A 131 3.09 -7.22 -15.46
C VAL A 131 2.71 -8.26 -14.43
N LEU A 132 3.69 -9.04 -13.97
CA LEU A 132 3.61 -9.90 -12.79
C LEU A 132 4.41 -9.24 -11.66
N VAL A 133 3.76 -8.98 -10.53
CA VAL A 133 4.42 -8.48 -9.33
C VAL A 133 4.52 -9.61 -8.31
N HIS A 134 5.70 -9.82 -7.72
CA HIS A 134 5.85 -10.74 -6.61
C HIS A 134 6.90 -10.29 -5.59
N GLY A 135 6.82 -10.92 -4.43
CA GLY A 135 7.75 -10.76 -3.32
C GLY A 135 8.11 -12.15 -2.82
N ALA A 136 8.36 -12.31 -1.52
CA ALA A 136 8.57 -13.65 -0.97
C ALA A 136 7.25 -14.45 -0.97
N GLU A 137 6.28 -14.07 -0.14
CA GLU A 137 4.97 -14.74 0.00
C GLU A 137 3.89 -14.12 -0.88
N GLY A 138 4.12 -12.93 -1.44
CA GLY A 138 3.13 -12.23 -2.27
C GLY A 138 2.03 -11.47 -1.49
N THR A 139 2.11 -11.43 -0.15
CA THR A 139 1.04 -10.89 0.73
C THR A 139 1.39 -9.56 1.41
N ASP A 140 2.56 -8.98 1.13
CA ASP A 140 3.04 -7.73 1.72
C ASP A 140 3.34 -6.69 0.62
N THR A 141 4.61 -6.53 0.25
CA THR A 141 5.10 -5.55 -0.74
C THR A 141 4.48 -5.72 -2.13
N THR A 142 4.08 -6.94 -2.48
CA THR A 142 3.34 -7.23 -3.71
C THR A 142 1.98 -6.53 -3.72
N LEU A 143 1.21 -6.68 -2.64
CA LEU A 143 -0.13 -6.07 -2.51
C LEU A 143 -0.04 -4.54 -2.47
N LEU A 144 0.99 -4.01 -1.79
CA LEU A 144 1.31 -2.58 -1.78
C LEU A 144 1.46 -2.03 -3.21
N VAL A 145 2.28 -2.69 -4.04
CA VAL A 145 2.53 -2.24 -5.41
C VAL A 145 1.31 -2.43 -6.30
N THR A 146 0.61 -3.56 -6.22
CA THR A 146 -0.55 -3.84 -7.08
C THR A 146 -1.74 -2.95 -6.73
N ALA A 147 -1.98 -2.65 -5.46
CA ALA A 147 -3.03 -1.72 -5.05
C ALA A 147 -2.70 -0.29 -5.49
N LEU A 148 -1.47 0.20 -5.28
CA LEU A 148 -1.08 1.55 -5.71
C LEU A 148 -1.13 1.72 -7.23
N ALA A 149 -0.67 0.74 -7.99
CA ALA A 149 -0.74 0.79 -9.45
C ALA A 149 -2.20 0.88 -9.94
N GLN A 150 -3.15 0.23 -9.26
CA GLN A 150 -4.57 0.33 -9.58
C GLN A 150 -5.15 1.72 -9.25
N VAL A 151 -4.78 2.33 -8.12
CA VAL A 151 -5.19 3.72 -7.82
C VAL A 151 -4.63 4.70 -8.86
N ILE A 152 -3.41 4.46 -9.35
CA ILE A 152 -2.77 5.27 -10.40
C ILE A 152 -3.47 5.13 -11.75
N LEU A 153 -3.76 3.90 -12.16
CA LEU A 153 -4.26 3.57 -13.51
C LEU A 153 -5.78 3.75 -13.64
N ASP A 154 -6.54 3.33 -12.64
CA ASP A 154 -7.98 3.13 -12.75
C ASP A 154 -8.77 4.21 -11.99
N PRO A 155 -9.54 5.07 -12.69
CA PRO A 155 -10.45 6.04 -12.06
C PRO A 155 -11.46 5.42 -11.11
N SER A 156 -11.90 4.18 -11.35
CA SER A 156 -12.86 3.50 -10.47
C SER A 156 -12.29 3.30 -9.07
N CYS A 157 -10.99 2.98 -8.96
CA CYS A 157 -10.28 2.81 -7.69
C CYS A 157 -10.09 4.12 -6.91
N ARG A 158 -10.45 5.27 -7.49
CA ARG A 158 -10.38 6.60 -6.84
C ARG A 158 -11.73 7.10 -6.33
N THR A 159 -12.81 6.35 -6.57
CA THR A 159 -14.11 6.55 -5.92
C THR A 159 -14.09 5.94 -4.51
N LEU A 160 -14.94 6.42 -3.60
CA LEU A 160 -15.06 5.87 -2.25
C LEU A 160 -15.41 4.37 -2.30
N ALA A 161 -16.43 4.03 -3.09
CA ALA A 161 -16.87 2.64 -3.25
C ALA A 161 -15.80 1.77 -3.93
N GLY A 162 -15.15 2.27 -4.98
CA GLY A 162 -14.12 1.52 -5.69
C GLY A 162 -12.83 1.36 -4.88
N PHE A 163 -12.46 2.34 -4.04
CA PHE A 163 -11.34 2.21 -3.12
C PHE A 163 -11.63 1.20 -2.01
N GLN A 164 -12.84 1.19 -1.43
CA GLN A 164 -13.26 0.14 -0.49
C GLN A 164 -13.22 -1.25 -1.15
N GLY A 165 -13.72 -1.36 -2.38
CA GLY A 165 -13.66 -2.60 -3.17
C GLY A 165 -12.22 -3.04 -3.49
N LEU A 166 -11.32 -2.09 -3.77
CA LEU A 166 -9.90 -2.34 -3.93
C LEU A 166 -9.29 -2.90 -2.65
N LEU A 167 -9.59 -2.33 -1.49
CA LEU A 167 -9.08 -2.81 -0.20
C LEU A 167 -9.58 -4.23 0.12
N GLU A 168 -10.86 -4.49 -0.12
CA GLU A 168 -11.44 -5.83 0.08
C GLU A 168 -10.75 -6.88 -0.80
N ARG A 169 -10.55 -6.59 -2.09
CA ARG A 169 -9.93 -7.54 -3.04
C ARG A 169 -8.41 -7.65 -2.85
N GLU A 170 -7.72 -6.52 -2.75
CA GLU A 170 -6.26 -6.49 -2.82
C GLU A 170 -5.58 -6.74 -1.49
N TRP A 171 -6.21 -6.39 -0.37
CA TRP A 171 -5.61 -6.56 0.95
C TRP A 171 -6.25 -7.70 1.74
N ILE A 172 -7.58 -7.70 1.86
CA ILE A 172 -8.29 -8.65 2.74
C ILE A 172 -8.37 -10.04 2.07
N GLN A 173 -9.01 -10.13 0.90
CA GLN A 173 -9.18 -11.41 0.19
C GLN A 173 -7.85 -12.00 -0.30
N ALA A 174 -6.88 -11.14 -0.61
CA ALA A 174 -5.53 -11.55 -0.99
C ALA A 174 -4.71 -12.17 0.16
N GLY A 175 -5.18 -12.04 1.40
CA GLY A 175 -4.52 -12.62 2.57
C GLY A 175 -3.37 -11.76 3.11
N HIS A 176 -3.48 -10.44 3.08
CA HIS A 176 -2.60 -9.62 3.91
C HIS A 176 -2.82 -10.00 5.39
N PRO A 177 -1.76 -10.38 6.12
CA PRO A 177 -1.92 -10.91 7.46
C PRO A 177 -2.13 -9.79 8.51
N PHE A 178 -3.27 -9.11 8.46
CA PHE A 178 -3.58 -7.94 9.32
C PHE A 178 -3.39 -8.24 10.81
N HIS A 179 -3.90 -9.36 11.31
CA HIS A 179 -3.75 -9.71 12.73
C HIS A 179 -2.29 -9.79 13.17
N LEU A 180 -1.38 -10.30 12.32
CA LEU A 180 0.04 -10.40 12.62
C LEU A 180 0.79 -9.08 12.38
N ARG A 181 0.41 -8.33 11.35
CA ARG A 181 1.10 -7.09 10.91
C ARG A 181 0.76 -5.90 11.79
N CYS A 182 -0.47 -5.84 12.29
CA CYS A 182 -1.03 -4.77 13.12
C CYS A 182 -1.21 -5.19 14.59
N ALA A 183 -0.57 -6.29 15.03
CA ALA A 183 -0.70 -6.81 16.38
C ALA A 183 -0.31 -5.80 17.48
N HIS A 184 0.65 -4.93 17.18
CA HIS A 184 1.14 -3.91 18.11
C HIS A 184 1.37 -2.58 17.40
N SER A 185 1.13 -1.48 18.12
CA SER A 185 1.40 -0.12 17.62
C SER A 185 2.91 0.19 17.64
N ALA A 186 3.30 1.29 16.98
CA ALA A 186 4.67 1.82 17.04
C ALA A 186 5.17 2.15 18.45
N TYR A 187 4.26 2.34 19.42
CA TYR A 187 4.59 2.66 20.81
C TYR A 187 4.76 1.43 21.70
N SER A 188 4.56 0.23 21.15
CA SER A 188 4.68 -1.00 21.93
C SER A 188 6.13 -1.29 22.29
N HIS A 189 6.38 -1.53 23.58
CA HIS A 189 7.65 -2.05 24.07
C HIS A 189 7.81 -3.57 23.85
N ALA A 190 6.80 -4.23 23.28
CA ALA A 190 6.87 -5.64 22.96
C ALA A 190 7.95 -5.92 21.91
N ARG A 191 8.58 -7.09 22.01
CA ARG A 191 9.59 -7.51 21.02
C ARG A 191 8.92 -7.73 19.68
N LEU A 192 9.35 -6.97 18.67
CA LEU A 192 8.92 -7.12 17.28
C LEU A 192 9.15 -8.55 16.78
N LYS A 193 8.10 -9.16 16.25
CA LYS A 193 8.11 -10.50 15.65
C LYS A 193 7.74 -10.45 14.18
N GLN A 194 6.52 -10.00 13.89
CA GLN A 194 5.90 -10.07 12.56
C GLN A 194 5.16 -8.79 12.18
N GLU A 195 5.16 -7.80 13.06
CA GLU A 195 4.59 -6.49 12.85
C GLU A 195 5.33 -5.80 11.70
N ALA A 196 4.57 -5.18 10.81
CA ALA A 196 5.12 -4.32 9.78
C ALA A 196 4.01 -3.39 9.24
N PRO A 197 4.27 -2.09 9.10
CA PRO A 197 3.27 -1.08 8.80
C PRO A 197 3.01 -0.98 7.29
N LEU A 198 2.83 -2.11 6.59
CA LEU A 198 2.67 -2.14 5.11
C LEU A 198 1.37 -1.48 4.68
N PHE A 199 0.27 -1.76 5.40
CA PHE A 199 -1.00 -1.11 5.13
C PHE A 199 -0.94 0.39 5.41
N LEU A 200 -0.26 0.81 6.48
CA LEU A 200 0.00 2.23 6.73
C LEU A 200 0.84 2.86 5.60
N LEU A 201 1.91 2.20 5.16
CA LEU A 201 2.74 2.68 4.05
C LEU A 201 1.92 2.86 2.77
N PHE A 202 0.98 1.95 2.51
CA PHE A 202 0.00 2.09 1.42
C PHE A 202 -0.88 3.34 1.59
N LEU A 203 -1.48 3.54 2.77
CA LEU A 203 -2.33 4.70 3.05
C LEU A 203 -1.55 6.01 2.92
N ASP A 204 -0.30 6.07 3.39
CA ASP A 204 0.57 7.24 3.22
C ASP A 204 0.83 7.52 1.73
N CYS A 205 1.12 6.49 0.93
CA CYS A 205 1.26 6.65 -0.51
C CYS A 205 -0.03 7.20 -1.17
N VAL A 206 -1.22 6.73 -0.75
CA VAL A 206 -2.51 7.26 -1.23
C VAL A 206 -2.72 8.71 -0.79
N TRP A 207 -2.29 9.08 0.42
CA TRP A 207 -2.28 10.47 0.88
C TRP A 207 -1.32 11.35 0.05
N GLN A 208 -0.15 10.84 -0.35
CA GLN A 208 0.71 11.58 -1.30
C GLN A 208 -0.01 11.79 -2.64
N LEU A 209 -0.76 10.80 -3.13
CA LEU A 209 -1.55 10.92 -4.37
C LEU A 209 -2.65 11.98 -4.22
N SER A 210 -3.43 11.97 -3.13
CA SER A 210 -4.49 12.96 -2.92
C SER A 210 -3.93 14.38 -2.87
N ARG A 211 -2.73 14.56 -2.31
CA ARG A 211 -2.06 15.87 -2.26
C ARG A 211 -1.56 16.36 -3.62
N GLN A 212 -1.05 15.47 -4.45
CA GLN A 212 -0.58 15.83 -5.80
C GLN A 212 -1.75 15.96 -6.79
N PHE A 213 -2.88 15.32 -6.52
CA PHE A 213 -4.07 15.31 -7.37
C PHE A 213 -5.34 15.63 -6.54
N PRO A 214 -5.47 16.88 -6.03
CA PRO A 214 -6.49 17.26 -5.06
C PRO A 214 -7.94 17.05 -5.51
N PHE A 215 -8.20 16.98 -6.82
CA PHE A 215 -9.53 16.76 -7.39
C PHE A 215 -9.80 15.31 -7.78
N SER A 216 -8.79 14.43 -7.77
CA SER A 216 -8.90 13.12 -8.45
C SER A 216 -9.39 11.98 -7.59
N LEU A 217 -9.41 12.13 -6.26
CA LEU A 217 -9.88 11.13 -5.30
C LEU A 217 -11.18 11.62 -4.66
N GLU A 218 -12.21 10.77 -4.67
CA GLU A 218 -13.54 11.09 -4.14
C GLU A 218 -13.56 11.14 -2.61
N PHE A 219 -12.58 10.51 -1.97
CA PHE A 219 -12.42 10.48 -0.53
C PHE A 219 -11.26 11.36 -0.07
N GLY A 220 -11.41 11.93 1.13
CA GLY A 220 -10.42 12.77 1.79
C GLY A 220 -9.53 12.01 2.78
N GLU A 221 -8.72 12.79 3.50
CA GLU A 221 -7.78 12.30 4.50
C GLU A 221 -8.48 11.54 5.65
N GLN A 222 -9.70 11.93 6.01
CA GLN A 222 -10.48 11.30 7.09
C GLN A 222 -10.76 9.82 6.84
N LEU A 223 -10.96 9.40 5.58
CA LEU A 223 -11.07 7.98 5.26
C LEU A 223 -9.77 7.24 5.57
N LEU A 224 -8.63 7.80 5.15
CA LEU A 224 -7.33 7.18 5.34
C LEU A 224 -6.95 7.08 6.82
N LEU A 225 -7.27 8.10 7.63
CA LEU A 225 -7.11 8.06 9.08
C LEU A 225 -8.01 7.00 9.72
N SER A 226 -9.29 6.95 9.33
CA SER A 226 -10.24 5.94 9.82
C SER A 226 -9.80 4.51 9.51
N LEU A 227 -9.27 4.28 8.30
CA LEU A 227 -8.71 2.99 7.89
C LEU A 227 -7.48 2.61 8.70
N PHE A 228 -6.58 3.56 8.95
CA PHE A 228 -5.41 3.34 9.79
C PHE A 228 -5.82 2.94 11.20
N ASP A 229 -6.68 3.71 11.87
CA ASP A 229 -7.09 3.43 13.25
C ASP A 229 -7.79 2.06 13.34
N ASN A 230 -8.70 1.74 12.42
CA ASN A 230 -9.41 0.47 12.39
C ASN A 230 -8.53 -0.74 11.98
N ALA A 231 -7.38 -0.54 11.35
CA ALA A 231 -6.45 -1.65 11.09
C ALA A 231 -5.74 -2.13 12.37
N TYR A 232 -5.54 -1.24 13.35
CA TYR A 232 -4.88 -1.57 14.63
C TYR A 232 -5.86 -1.83 15.77
N ALA A 233 -6.95 -1.07 15.84
CA ALA A 233 -7.97 -1.22 16.88
C ALA A 233 -9.35 -0.92 16.30
N SER A 234 -10.24 -1.92 16.28
CA SER A 234 -11.55 -1.79 15.66
C SER A 234 -12.65 -2.52 16.43
N ALA A 235 -13.85 -1.97 16.36
CA ALA A 235 -15.08 -2.65 16.75
C ALA A 235 -15.67 -3.54 15.62
N TYR A 236 -15.02 -3.57 14.45
CA TYR A 236 -15.49 -4.25 13.23
C TYR A 236 -14.63 -5.45 12.88
N GLY A 237 -15.20 -6.38 12.09
CA GLY A 237 -14.49 -7.56 11.61
C GLY A 237 -13.63 -7.37 10.37
N THR A 238 -13.68 -6.20 9.74
CA THR A 238 -13.11 -5.97 8.41
C THR A 238 -11.63 -6.34 8.33
N PHE A 239 -10.82 -5.93 9.30
CA PHE A 239 -9.36 -6.19 9.33
C PHE A 239 -8.95 -7.32 10.31
N LEU A 240 -9.89 -8.16 10.75
CA LEU A 240 -9.57 -9.32 11.59
C LEU A 240 -8.98 -10.49 10.79
N CYS A 241 -8.23 -11.34 11.51
CA CYS A 241 -7.55 -12.55 11.01
C CYS A 241 -6.44 -12.26 9.99
N ASN A 242 -5.85 -13.31 9.40
CA ASN A 242 -4.74 -13.17 8.45
C ASN A 242 -5.07 -13.55 7.00
N ASN A 243 -6.20 -14.21 6.77
CA ASN A 243 -6.62 -14.69 5.45
C ASN A 243 -8.10 -15.11 5.47
N GLU A 244 -8.70 -15.28 4.29
CA GLU A 244 -10.11 -15.67 4.14
C GLU A 244 -10.46 -17.01 4.79
N LYS A 245 -9.51 -17.96 4.85
CA LYS A 245 -9.73 -19.25 5.51
C LYS A 245 -9.95 -19.05 7.01
N GLU A 246 -9.09 -18.30 7.68
CA GLU A 246 -9.24 -17.95 9.10
C GLU A 246 -10.52 -17.15 9.34
N ARG A 247 -10.84 -16.18 8.49
CA ARG A 247 -12.07 -15.37 8.59
C ARG A 247 -13.33 -16.23 8.52
N SER A 248 -13.32 -17.24 7.65
CA SER A 248 -14.40 -18.22 7.53
C SER A 248 -14.51 -19.12 8.76
N LEU A 249 -13.39 -19.62 9.27
CA LEU A 249 -13.35 -20.46 10.49
C LEU A 249 -13.83 -19.70 11.73
N CYS A 250 -13.47 -18.42 11.85
CA CYS A 250 -13.91 -17.55 12.93
C CYS A 250 -15.33 -16.98 12.71
N LYS A 251 -16.00 -17.30 11.58
CA LYS A 251 -17.33 -16.79 11.22
C LYS A 251 -17.41 -15.26 11.34
N VAL A 252 -16.39 -14.56 10.83
CA VAL A 252 -16.25 -13.10 11.01
C VAL A 252 -17.46 -12.36 10.45
N LYS A 253 -17.97 -12.79 9.28
CA LYS A 253 -19.12 -12.13 8.62
C LYS A 253 -20.41 -12.26 9.43
N GLU A 254 -20.57 -13.35 10.18
CA GLU A 254 -21.75 -13.64 10.98
C GLU A 254 -21.65 -13.11 12.42
N SER A 255 -20.43 -13.01 12.96
CA SER A 255 -20.19 -12.67 14.37
C SER A 255 -19.76 -11.21 14.60
N THR A 256 -19.50 -10.46 13.54
CA THR A 256 -19.03 -9.07 13.64
C THR A 256 -19.72 -8.16 12.63
N HIS A 257 -19.66 -6.85 12.88
CA HIS A 257 -20.13 -5.85 11.93
C HIS A 257 -19.04 -5.50 10.92
N SER A 258 -19.45 -5.08 9.71
CA SER A 258 -18.55 -4.57 8.68
C SER A 258 -18.25 -3.09 8.89
N LEU A 259 -16.96 -2.71 8.81
CA LEU A 259 -16.54 -1.30 8.80
C LEU A 259 -17.15 -0.56 7.61
N TRP A 260 -17.24 -1.20 6.44
CA TRP A 260 -17.83 -0.61 5.23
C TRP A 260 -19.29 -0.22 5.46
N ALA A 261 -20.06 -1.05 6.15
CA ALA A 261 -21.45 -0.77 6.45
C ALA A 261 -21.62 0.46 7.38
N TRP A 262 -20.63 0.74 8.22
CA TRP A 262 -20.62 1.94 9.06
C TRP A 262 -20.15 3.18 8.30
N LEU A 263 -19.03 3.09 7.58
CA LEU A 263 -18.49 4.21 6.80
C LEU A 263 -19.44 4.69 5.70
N ASN A 264 -20.28 3.81 5.16
CA ASN A 264 -21.24 4.13 4.10
C ASN A 264 -22.60 4.62 4.64
N ARG A 265 -22.72 4.88 5.95
CA ARG A 265 -23.89 5.60 6.47
C ARG A 265 -23.81 7.05 6.00
N PRO A 266 -24.91 7.69 5.56
CA PRO A 266 -24.86 9.04 5.02
C PRO A 266 -24.13 10.07 5.92
N GLU A 267 -24.36 10.01 7.22
CA GLU A 267 -23.76 10.91 8.22
C GLU A 267 -22.24 10.75 8.34
N GLU A 268 -21.73 9.52 8.18
CA GLU A 268 -20.29 9.26 8.22
C GLU A 268 -19.67 9.54 6.85
N GLN A 269 -20.33 9.08 5.79
CA GLN A 269 -19.85 9.22 4.42
C GLN A 269 -19.56 10.68 4.07
N GLN A 270 -20.41 11.63 4.47
CA GLN A 270 -20.18 13.05 4.20
C GLN A 270 -18.82 13.55 4.74
N LYS A 271 -18.37 13.05 5.89
CA LYS A 271 -17.07 13.41 6.50
C LYS A 271 -15.88 12.80 5.77
N LEU A 272 -16.12 11.75 4.99
CA LEU A 272 -15.09 11.00 4.27
C LEU A 272 -14.88 11.51 2.86
N LEU A 273 -15.86 12.21 2.28
CA LEU A 273 -15.81 12.69 0.91
C LEU A 273 -14.92 13.92 0.76
N ASN A 274 -14.28 14.01 -0.40
CA ASN A 274 -13.55 15.18 -0.84
C ASN A 274 -14.51 16.11 -1.59
N PRO A 275 -14.84 17.30 -1.07
CA PRO A 275 -15.76 18.23 -1.74
C PRO A 275 -15.20 18.75 -3.07
N LEU A 276 -13.88 18.67 -3.27
CA LEU A 276 -13.22 19.06 -4.51
C LEU A 276 -13.21 17.94 -5.56
N TYR A 277 -13.81 16.78 -5.30
CA TYR A 277 -13.74 15.68 -6.24
C TYR A 277 -14.35 16.03 -7.60
N SER A 278 -13.59 15.74 -8.65
CA SER A 278 -14.03 15.78 -10.03
C SER A 278 -13.52 14.54 -10.74
N HIS A 279 -14.41 13.89 -11.49
CA HIS A 279 -14.07 12.65 -12.17
C HIS A 279 -12.91 12.88 -13.15
N ASN A 280 -11.74 12.33 -12.82
CA ASN A 280 -10.56 12.37 -13.66
C ASN A 280 -10.31 10.99 -14.28
N ALA A 281 -10.69 10.84 -15.56
CA ALA A 281 -10.54 9.58 -16.29
C ALA A 281 -9.07 9.22 -16.63
N LEU A 282 -8.13 10.16 -16.48
CA LEU A 282 -6.74 9.97 -16.87
C LEU A 282 -5.94 9.21 -15.79
N VAL A 283 -4.87 8.55 -16.23
CA VAL A 283 -3.85 7.99 -15.33
C VAL A 283 -3.16 9.12 -14.58
N ILE A 284 -3.01 8.98 -13.25
CA ILE A 284 -2.35 9.99 -12.40
C ILE A 284 -0.88 9.62 -12.16
N TRP A 285 0.05 10.39 -12.74
CA TRP A 285 1.48 10.13 -12.63
C TRP A 285 2.12 10.99 -11.53
N PRO A 286 2.25 10.50 -10.27
CA PRO A 286 2.82 11.32 -9.20
C PRO A 286 4.31 11.60 -9.44
N SER A 287 4.75 12.78 -9.01
CA SER A 287 6.16 13.05 -8.78
C SER A 287 6.64 12.25 -7.57
N VAL A 288 7.68 11.47 -7.78
CA VAL A 288 8.38 10.68 -6.75
C VAL A 288 9.73 11.30 -6.38
N GLU A 289 9.95 12.56 -6.77
CA GLU A 289 11.13 13.30 -6.35
C GLU A 289 11.07 13.63 -4.85
N PRO A 290 12.22 13.67 -4.13
CA PRO A 290 12.22 13.86 -2.69
C PRO A 290 11.46 15.10 -2.20
N GLN A 291 11.53 16.21 -2.95
CA GLN A 291 10.83 17.46 -2.65
C GLN A 291 9.30 17.37 -2.80
N SER A 292 8.80 16.36 -3.50
CA SER A 292 7.35 16.14 -3.69
C SER A 292 6.75 15.26 -2.60
N ILE A 293 7.56 14.48 -1.89
CA ILE A 293 7.12 13.60 -0.80
C ILE A 293 7.17 14.36 0.52
N GLN A 294 6.05 14.42 1.23
CA GLN A 294 5.97 15.16 2.50
C GLN A 294 5.54 14.26 3.65
N LEU A 295 5.84 14.69 4.87
CA LEU A 295 5.32 14.03 6.06
C LEU A 295 3.79 14.16 6.10
N TRP A 296 3.10 13.05 6.32
CA TRP A 296 1.66 13.03 6.56
C TRP A 296 1.32 13.61 7.95
N GLN A 297 1.25 14.94 8.01
CA GLN A 297 1.08 15.68 9.26
C GLN A 297 -0.23 15.33 9.98
N GLY A 298 -1.34 15.18 9.25
CA GLY A 298 -2.64 14.82 9.81
C GLY A 298 -2.67 13.45 10.51
N LEU A 299 -1.72 12.56 10.20
CA LEU A 299 -1.55 11.31 10.94
C LEU A 299 -0.47 11.44 12.02
N PHE A 300 0.75 11.81 11.63
CA PHE A 300 1.92 11.70 12.51
C PHE A 300 2.03 12.84 13.53
N LEU A 301 1.45 14.02 13.24
CA LEU A 301 1.47 15.19 14.13
C LEU A 301 0.13 15.46 14.81
N ARG A 302 -0.86 14.57 14.66
CA ARG A 302 -2.25 14.77 15.15
C ARG A 302 -2.39 14.98 16.65
N TRP A 303 -1.39 14.56 17.43
CA TRP A 303 -1.34 14.74 18.90
C TRP A 303 -0.52 15.95 19.34
N VAL A 304 0.22 16.56 18.42
CA VAL A 304 1.12 17.70 18.69
C VAL A 304 0.56 19.00 18.11
N ARG A 305 -0.13 18.92 16.97
CA ARG A 305 -0.75 20.06 16.29
C ARG A 305 -2.27 19.94 16.35
N PRO A 306 -2.97 20.97 16.85
CA PRO A 306 -4.43 21.03 16.75
C PRO A 306 -4.87 20.98 15.29
N SER A 307 -5.92 20.21 15.00
CA SER A 307 -6.53 20.15 13.66
C SER A 307 -7.44 21.34 13.37
N GLN A 308 -7.77 22.17 14.37
CA GLN A 308 -8.78 23.23 14.31
C GLN A 308 -8.72 24.07 13.02
N HIS A 309 -7.55 24.61 12.66
CA HIS A 309 -7.44 25.46 11.46
C HIS A 309 -7.59 24.69 10.15
N LEU A 310 -7.20 23.42 10.11
CA LEU A 310 -7.42 22.56 8.95
C LEU A 310 -8.91 22.20 8.83
N ASP A 311 -9.56 21.93 9.96
CA ASP A 311 -10.99 21.64 10.01
C ASP A 311 -11.82 22.87 9.59
N GLU A 312 -11.45 24.07 10.06
CA GLU A 312 -12.04 25.36 9.64
C GLU A 312 -11.87 25.60 8.13
N ALA A 313 -10.66 25.37 7.60
CA ALA A 313 -10.40 25.51 6.18
C ALA A 313 -11.21 24.51 5.33
N TRP A 314 -11.34 23.26 5.79
CA TRP A 314 -12.14 22.25 5.10
C TRP A 314 -13.64 22.56 5.13
N ALA A 315 -14.15 23.03 6.26
CA ALA A 315 -15.55 23.46 6.37
C ALA A 315 -15.84 24.63 5.41
N GLU A 316 -14.91 25.59 5.29
CA GLU A 316 -15.04 26.70 4.37
C GLU A 316 -14.97 26.25 2.89
N ILE A 317 -14.07 25.33 2.55
CA ILE A 317 -14.02 24.74 1.20
C ILE A 317 -15.36 24.09 0.85
N GLN A 318 -15.91 23.30 1.78
CA GLN A 318 -17.19 22.64 1.56
C GLN A 318 -18.33 23.66 1.35
N ARG A 319 -18.38 24.72 2.17
CA ARG A 319 -19.34 25.81 2.01
C ARG A 319 -19.24 26.47 0.62
N LEU A 320 -18.02 26.76 0.16
CA LEU A 320 -17.80 27.39 -1.15
C LEU A 320 -18.18 26.49 -2.33
N VAL A 321 -18.07 25.16 -2.18
CA VAL A 321 -18.51 24.20 -3.20
C VAL A 321 -20.03 24.09 -3.22
N GLU A 322 -20.69 24.10 -2.07
CA GLU A 322 -22.16 24.03 -1.97
C GLU A 322 -22.85 25.32 -2.44
N GLU A 323 -22.16 26.47 -2.39
CA GLU A 323 -22.66 27.78 -2.85
C GLU A 323 -22.55 28.00 -4.38
N ASN A 324 -21.81 27.17 -5.12
CA ASN A 324 -21.60 27.26 -6.59
C ASN A 324 -22.38 26.20 -7.36
#